data_AF-A0A965IR86-F1
#
_entry.id   AF-A0A965IR86-F1
#
_cell.length_a   1.000
_cell.length_b   1.000
_cell.length_c   1.000
_cell.angle_alpha   90.00
_cell.angle_beta   90.00
_cell.angle_gamma   90.00
#
_symmetry.space_group_name_H-M   'P 1'
#
loop_
_entity.id
_entity.type
_entity.pdbx_description
1 polymer ?
#
loop_
_entity_poly.entity_id
_entity_poly.type
_entity_poly.pdbx_seq_one_letter_code
_entity_poly.pdbx_strand_id
1 'polypeptide(L)'
;MKNKFPIIEKAKRQARMCFLGIAISTEVKDIDGEMIQVEKVLKFNRTALKNIGKAKREKVDPRMVGGEDKMIVKVGNPGSAERVEALIAQYASLAEDEMSPFED
;
A
#
# COMPACT_ATOMS: atom_id res chain seq x y z
N MET A 1 16.28 -4.11 5.20
CA MET A 1 14.82 -3.96 5.34
C MET A 1 14.24 -5.32 5.72
N LYS A 2 13.51 -5.47 6.84
CA LYS A 2 12.83 -6.75 7.14
C LYS A 2 11.73 -6.96 6.10
N ASN A 3 11.89 -7.97 5.24
CA ASN A 3 10.88 -8.36 4.26
C ASN A 3 9.58 -8.69 5.02
N LYS A 4 8.56 -7.84 4.85
CA LYS A 4 7.23 -8.07 5.43
C LYS A 4 6.46 -8.94 4.45
N PHE A 5 6.15 -10.17 4.85
CA PHE A 5 5.34 -11.06 4.01
C PHE A 5 3.91 -10.50 3.86
N PRO A 6 3.35 -10.44 2.63
CA PRO A 6 2.03 -9.89 2.38
C PRO A 6 0.90 -10.56 3.18
N ILE A 7 1.01 -11.88 3.40
CA ILE A 7 0.00 -12.66 4.14
C ILE A 7 -0.08 -12.24 5.61
N ILE A 8 1.08 -11.97 6.24
CA ILE A 8 1.18 -11.55 7.64
C ILE A 8 0.56 -10.15 7.82
N GLU A 9 0.80 -9.23 6.87
CA GLU A 9 0.23 -7.89 6.93
C GLU A 9 -1.29 -7.88 6.75
N LYS A 10 -1.83 -8.76 5.88
CA LYS A 10 -3.28 -8.95 5.74
C LYS A 10 -3.90 -9.51 7.02
N ALA A 11 -3.29 -10.54 7.62
CA ALA A 11 -3.76 -11.12 8.89
C ALA A 11 -3.77 -10.08 10.02
N LYS A 12 -2.70 -9.29 10.16
CA LYS A 12 -2.66 -8.18 11.14
C LYS A 12 -3.74 -7.14 10.91
N ARG A 13 -4.02 -6.78 9.65
CA ARG A 13 -5.10 -5.84 9.33
C ARG A 13 -6.47 -6.40 9.72
N GLN A 14 -6.70 -7.68 9.47
CA GLN A 14 -7.95 -8.35 9.84
C GLN A 14 -8.13 -8.40 11.36
N ALA A 15 -7.09 -8.80 12.11
CA ALA A 15 -7.13 -8.83 13.57
C ALA A 15 -7.48 -7.47 14.19
N ARG A 16 -6.95 -6.36 13.65
CA ARG A 16 -7.28 -4.99 14.09
C ARG A 16 -8.74 -4.59 13.80
N MET A 17 -9.42 -5.29 12.90
CA MET A 17 -10.80 -5.01 12.50
C MET A 17 -11.82 -5.82 13.30
N CYS A 18 -11.39 -6.87 14.01
CA CYS A 18 -12.24 -7.72 14.85
C CYS A 18 -12.79 -6.96 16.06
N PHE A 19 -12.05 -6.01 16.61
CA PHE A 19 -12.47 -5.24 17.78
C PHE A 19 -13.18 -3.94 17.40
N LEU A 20 -14.30 -3.65 18.08
CA LEU A 20 -15.08 -2.42 17.90
C LEU A 20 -14.54 -1.27 18.78
N GLY A 21 -14.13 -1.57 20.01
CA GLY A 21 -13.76 -0.58 21.02
C GLY A 21 -13.50 -1.24 22.38
N ILE A 22 -13.40 -0.41 23.42
CA ILE A 22 -13.29 -0.84 24.81
C ILE A 22 -14.60 -0.50 25.51
N ALA A 23 -15.19 -1.48 26.22
CA ALA A 23 -16.34 -1.26 27.09
C ALA A 23 -15.84 -0.84 28.48
N ILE A 24 -16.43 0.22 29.02
CA ILE A 24 -16.12 0.74 30.36
C ILE A 24 -17.44 0.84 31.13
N SER A 25 -17.48 0.26 32.33
CA SER A 25 -18.62 0.38 33.23
C SER A 25 -18.82 1.85 33.61
N THR A 26 -20.03 2.36 33.43
CA THR A 26 -20.41 3.75 33.72
C THR A 26 -21.80 3.75 34.33
N GLU A 27 -22.02 4.62 35.31
CA GLU A 27 -23.35 4.81 35.89
C GLU A 27 -24.06 5.97 35.18
N VAL A 28 -25.29 5.73 34.74
CA VAL A 28 -26.11 6.73 34.04
C VAL A 28 -27.47 6.81 34.74
N LYS A 29 -28.02 8.01 34.80
CA LYS A 29 -29.38 8.25 35.33
C LYS A 29 -30.41 7.80 34.30
N ASP A 30 -31.33 6.96 34.72
CA ASP A 30 -32.48 6.58 33.91
C ASP A 30 -33.55 7.68 33.88
N ILE A 31 -34.56 7.52 33.03
CA ILE A 31 -35.68 8.46 32.84
C ILE A 31 -36.44 8.67 34.17
N ASP A 32 -36.53 7.63 35.00
CA ASP A 32 -37.18 7.65 36.32
C ASP A 32 -36.23 8.13 37.46
N GLY A 33 -34.99 8.48 37.14
CA GLY A 33 -34.00 9.02 38.08
C GLY A 33 -33.19 7.99 38.86
N GLU A 34 -33.43 6.69 38.64
CA GLU A 34 -32.62 5.61 39.20
C GLU A 34 -31.24 5.54 38.53
N MET A 35 -30.22 5.15 39.30
CA MET A 35 -28.85 4.99 38.78
C MET A 35 -28.67 3.57 38.27
N ILE A 36 -28.46 3.42 36.96
CA ILE A 36 -28.24 2.12 36.31
C ILE A 36 -26.78 2.01 35.89
N GLN A 37 -26.19 0.84 36.13
CA GLN A 37 -24.88 0.49 35.60
C GLN A 37 -25.00 0.07 34.13
N VAL A 38 -24.29 0.76 33.26
CA VAL A 38 -24.29 0.56 31.81
C VAL A 38 -22.86 0.48 31.31
N GLU A 39 -22.66 -0.17 30.16
CA GLU A 39 -21.36 -0.20 29.50
C GLU A 39 -21.26 0.90 28.43
N LYS A 40 -20.34 1.82 28.60
CA LYS A 40 -19.99 2.79 27.56
C LYS A 40 -18.93 2.22 26.65
N VAL A 41 -19.25 2.08 25.35
CA VAL A 41 -18.30 1.59 24.33
C VAL A 41 -17.53 2.75 23.71
N LEU A 42 -16.23 2.85 24.01
CA LEU A 42 -15.31 3.76 23.33
C LEU A 42 -14.79 3.11 22.04
N LYS A 43 -15.36 3.52 20.91
CA LYS A 43 -15.05 2.93 19.59
C LYS A 43 -13.64 3.31 19.12
N PHE A 44 -12.91 2.32 18.60
CA PHE A 44 -11.63 2.58 17.96
C PHE A 44 -11.80 3.24 16.59
N ASN A 45 -10.89 4.16 16.24
CA ASN A 45 -10.80 4.68 14.88
C ASN A 45 -10.19 3.61 13.95
N ARG A 46 -11.05 2.87 13.25
CA ARG A 46 -10.67 1.79 12.34
C ARG A 46 -9.74 2.27 11.22
N THR A 47 -9.94 3.48 10.73
CA THR A 47 -9.10 4.08 9.68
C THR A 47 -7.68 4.34 10.19
N ALA A 48 -7.56 4.89 11.40
CA ALA A 48 -6.27 5.08 12.06
C ALA A 48 -5.56 3.74 12.30
N LEU A 49 -6.25 2.73 12.86
CA LEU A 49 -5.71 1.40 13.11
C LEU A 49 -5.15 0.70 11.85
N LYS A 50 -5.79 0.91 10.68
CA LYS A 50 -5.31 0.37 9.39
C LYS A 50 -4.04 1.04 8.88
N ASN A 51 -3.76 2.26 9.35
CA ASN A 51 -2.67 3.10 8.88
C ASN A 51 -1.53 3.26 9.89
N ILE A 52 -1.64 2.63 11.07
CA ILE A 52 -0.56 2.57 12.06
C ILE A 52 0.73 2.04 11.40
N GLY A 53 1.79 2.83 11.49
CA GLY A 53 3.11 2.49 10.94
C GLY A 53 3.27 2.66 9.43
N LYS A 54 2.28 3.22 8.72
CA LYS A 54 2.47 3.68 7.34
C LYS A 54 3.10 5.07 7.36
N ALA A 55 4.29 5.22 6.78
CA ALA A 55 4.85 6.54 6.51
C ALA A 55 3.93 7.28 5.52
N LYS A 56 3.70 8.58 5.76
CA LYS A 56 3.11 9.44 4.72
C LYS A 56 4.07 9.38 3.53
N ARG A 57 3.59 8.88 2.39
CA ARG A 57 4.32 9.03 1.13
C ARG A 57 4.08 10.47 0.68
N GLU A 58 5.14 11.25 0.61
CA GLU A 58 5.07 12.52 -0.12
C GLU A 58 4.72 12.20 -1.57
N LYS A 59 3.71 12.89 -2.10
CA LYS A 59 3.41 12.85 -3.53
C LYS A 59 4.51 13.65 -4.21
N VAL A 60 5.58 12.98 -4.58
CA VAL A 60 6.60 13.56 -5.45
C VAL A 60 5.99 13.67 -6.86
N ASP A 61 6.22 14.81 -7.52
CA ASP A 61 5.78 15.02 -8.91
C ASP A 61 6.36 13.90 -9.79
N PRO A 62 5.54 13.17 -10.58
CA PRO A 62 6.03 12.10 -11.46
C PRO A 62 7.18 12.54 -12.39
N ARG A 63 7.26 13.84 -12.73
CA ARG A 63 8.35 14.41 -13.54
C ARG A 63 9.70 14.39 -12.84
N MET A 64 9.73 14.32 -11.51
CA MET A 64 10.98 14.29 -10.73
C MET A 64 11.55 12.89 -10.53
N VAL A 65 10.71 11.84 -10.58
CA VAL A 65 11.13 10.46 -10.26
C VAL A 65 11.59 9.70 -11.53
N GLY A 66 11.33 10.26 -12.71
CA GLY A 66 11.39 9.51 -13.96
C GLY A 66 10.17 8.57 -14.05
N GLY A 67 9.59 8.44 -15.24
CA GLY A 67 8.49 7.50 -15.46
C GLY A 67 8.87 6.07 -15.07
N GLU A 68 7.86 5.22 -14.86
CA GLU A 68 8.11 3.80 -14.62
C GLU A 68 8.83 3.17 -15.84
N ASP A 69 9.93 2.46 -15.57
CA ASP A 69 10.67 1.75 -16.61
C ASP A 69 9.87 0.51 -17.07
N LYS A 70 9.18 0.67 -18.20
CA LYS A 70 8.32 -0.34 -18.83
C LYS A 70 9.07 -1.33 -19.73
N MET A 71 10.41 -1.34 -19.73
CA MET A 71 11.17 -2.28 -20.56
C MET A 71 10.93 -3.71 -20.07
N ILE A 72 10.46 -4.59 -20.98
CA ILE A 72 10.12 -5.99 -20.66
C ILE A 72 11.36 -6.73 -20.14
N VAL A 73 12.49 -6.55 -20.85
CA VAL A 73 13.79 -7.10 -20.47
C VAL A 73 14.69 -5.94 -20.05
N LYS A 74 14.88 -5.78 -18.73
CA LYS A 74 15.64 -4.66 -18.17
C LYS A 74 17.14 -4.85 -18.38
N VAL A 75 17.74 -3.98 -19.20
CA VAL A 75 19.18 -3.88 -19.43
C VAL A 75 19.67 -2.51 -18.96
N GLY A 76 20.62 -2.46 -18.03
CA GLY A 76 21.15 -1.19 -17.49
C GLY A 76 20.07 -0.28 -16.88
N ASN A 77 20.39 1.01 -16.72
CA ASN A 77 19.43 2.04 -16.30
C ASN A 77 18.75 2.70 -17.53
N PRO A 78 17.54 3.27 -17.38
CA PRO A 78 16.93 4.08 -18.44
C PRO A 78 17.88 5.17 -18.94
N GLY A 79 18.11 5.22 -20.26
CA GLY A 79 19.02 6.17 -20.90
C GLY A 79 20.53 5.84 -20.81
N SER A 80 20.92 4.69 -20.24
CA SER A 80 22.31 4.24 -20.27
C SER A 80 22.75 3.77 -21.66
N ALA A 81 24.05 3.86 -21.97
CA ALA A 81 24.61 3.43 -23.25
C ALA A 81 24.34 1.93 -23.53
N GLU A 82 24.51 1.08 -22.51
CA GLU A 82 24.22 -0.36 -22.58
C GLU A 82 22.79 -0.66 -23.04
N ARG A 83 21.83 0.14 -22.55
CA ARG A 83 20.42 -0.02 -22.91
C ARG A 83 20.14 0.38 -24.34
N VAL A 84 20.79 1.45 -24.82
CA VAL A 84 20.66 1.90 -26.20
C VAL A 84 21.19 0.83 -27.15
N GLU A 85 22.35 0.24 -26.84
CA GLU A 85 22.95 -0.84 -27.64
C GLU A 85 22.06 -2.10 -27.65
N ALA A 86 21.51 -2.49 -26.50
CA ALA A 86 20.59 -3.62 -26.42
C ALA A 86 19.32 -3.40 -27.26
N LEU A 87 18.74 -2.18 -27.22
CA LEU A 87 17.60 -1.84 -28.06
C LEU A 87 17.96 -1.85 -29.55
N ILE A 88 19.12 -1.32 -29.93
CA ILE A 88 19.60 -1.38 -31.32
C ILE A 88 19.74 -2.83 -31.78
N ALA A 89 20.35 -3.70 -30.97
CA ALA A 89 20.48 -5.12 -31.28
C ALA A 89 19.12 -5.83 -31.38
N GLN A 90 18.18 -5.50 -30.49
CA GLN A 90 16.84 -6.05 -30.50
C GLN A 90 16.08 -5.60 -31.76
N TYR A 91 16.08 -4.31 -32.10
CA TYR A 91 15.46 -3.83 -33.33
C TYR A 91 16.14 -4.34 -34.61
N ALA A 92 17.47 -4.54 -34.60
CA ALA A 92 18.19 -5.11 -35.73
C ALA A 92 17.89 -6.60 -35.96
N SER A 93 17.54 -7.33 -34.89
CA SER A 93 17.15 -8.75 -34.95
C SER A 93 15.65 -8.96 -35.21
N LEU A 94 14.79 -8.02 -34.81
CA LEU A 94 13.33 -8.05 -35.00
C LEU A 94 12.87 -7.67 -36.42
N ALA A 95 13.61 -8.08 -37.46
CA ALA A 95 13.14 -7.91 -38.84
C ALA A 95 11.89 -8.77 -39.18
N GLU A 96 11.49 -9.72 -38.31
CA GLU A 96 10.37 -10.64 -38.57
C GLU A 96 9.25 -10.67 -37.50
N ASP A 97 9.47 -10.22 -36.26
CA ASP A 97 8.43 -10.21 -35.21
C ASP A 97 8.19 -8.78 -34.70
N GLU A 98 6.96 -8.27 -34.83
CA GLU A 98 6.54 -6.92 -34.40
C GLU A 98 6.36 -6.80 -32.87
N MET A 99 7.24 -7.40 -32.07
CA MET A 99 7.11 -7.36 -30.61
C MET A 99 7.82 -6.12 -30.03
N SER A 100 7.03 -5.21 -29.46
CA SER A 100 7.55 -4.04 -28.74
C SER A 100 8.47 -4.46 -27.58
N PRO A 101 9.66 -3.85 -27.43
CA PRO A 101 10.51 -4.03 -26.25
C PRO A 101 9.92 -3.50 -24.93
N PHE A 102 8.80 -2.79 -24.98
CA PHE A 102 8.15 -2.13 -23.84
C PHE A 102 6.73 -2.68 -23.62
N GLU A 103 6.34 -2.79 -22.35
CA GLU A 103 4.96 -3.10 -21.93
C GLU A 103 4.03 -1.91 -22.22
N ASP A 104 2.77 -2.19 -22.59
CA ASP A 104 1.74 -1.18 -22.82
C ASP A 104 1.36 -0.37 -21.56
#